data_AF-A0AAW0C7R1-F1
#
_entry.id   AF-A0AAW0C7R1-F1
#
_cell.length_a   1.000
_cell.length_b   1.000
_cell.length_c   1.000
_cell.angle_alpha   90.00
_cell.angle_beta   90.00
_cell.angle_gamma   90.00
#
_symmetry.space_group_name_H-M   'P 1'
#
loop_
_entity.id
_entity.type
_entity.pdbx_description
1 polymer ?
#
loop_
_entity_poly.entity_id
_entity_poly.type
_entity_poly.pdbx_seq_one_letter_code
_entity_poly.pdbx_strand_id
1 'polypeptide(L)'
;MPLIRTIRTILYGKPSASQKGFEGLCQTGLAIFTALYAWPPTRSLTESPENRETRHYLPYFSVVGAILACLTWTWTSVLLSYNNKPVSDHKLAFALPHFVSFAAMAALWFAVAIMHLTNTRHTCENGMGPEGTYWTWCGMDASMGGVSLALFLLASGAAFWIHRTAQKSGTLQSKLLEHDGDLSHYMPSRTGVKTESMSPTTKVRTTLYSLLVAFGVCEMGLAIVTAIGGAWTPVWIVFSSLAILVALLTWISASVLLSFNHRPYMTRTLTKASTHFYILVTVHVCWLVVMIMLFTQTRANCPEVEDPDRGMSACPIFIPVSVVAVVLWVLSGVTAAYIHAKNKSGGKLSAHNIAGDEDTDLNRSLTRNTKA
;
A
#
# COMPACT_ATOMS: atom_id res chain seq x y z
N MET A 1 -31.80 11.47 3.61
CA MET A 1 -30.52 11.05 2.99
C MET A 1 -29.28 11.93 3.25
N PRO A 2 -29.31 13.19 3.73
CA PRO A 2 -28.08 14.00 3.87
C PRO A 2 -27.16 13.49 4.99
N LEU A 3 -27.70 12.96 6.09
CA LEU A 3 -26.92 12.49 7.24
C LEU A 3 -25.98 11.32 6.92
N ILE A 4 -26.41 10.35 6.11
CA ILE A 4 -25.55 9.21 5.69
C ILE A 4 -24.42 9.71 4.79
N ARG A 5 -24.71 10.68 3.89
CA ARG A 5 -23.68 11.34 3.08
C ARG A 5 -22.70 12.10 3.97
N THR A 6 -23.17 12.83 4.97
CA THR A 6 -22.34 13.60 5.90
C THR A 6 -21.49 12.69 6.78
N ILE A 7 -22.03 11.61 7.35
CA ILE A 7 -21.27 10.63 8.14
C ILE A 7 -20.23 9.92 7.27
N ARG A 8 -20.55 9.58 6.01
CA ARG A 8 -19.57 9.05 5.05
C ARG A 8 -18.51 10.09 4.69
N THR A 9 -18.87 11.38 4.63
CA THR A 9 -17.92 12.48 4.37
C THR A 9 -17.10 12.87 5.60
N ILE A 10 -17.56 12.55 6.81
CA ILE A 10 -16.83 12.77 8.07
C ILE A 10 -15.89 11.58 8.34
N LEU A 11 -16.40 10.34 8.30
CA LEU A 11 -15.59 9.12 8.47
C LEU A 11 -14.58 8.92 7.35
N TYR A 12 -14.92 9.30 6.12
CA TYR A 12 -14.02 9.22 4.98
C TYR A 12 -13.48 10.59 4.55
N GLY A 13 -13.69 11.66 5.31
CA GLY A 13 -13.25 13.02 5.01
C GLY A 13 -13.77 13.55 3.67
N LYS A 14 -13.63 14.86 3.45
CA LYS A 14 -13.49 15.45 2.11
C LYS A 14 -11.97 15.63 1.94
N PRO A 15 -11.21 14.57 1.64
CA PRO A 15 -9.77 14.62 1.78
C PRO A 15 -9.24 15.22 0.49
N SER A 16 -8.40 16.25 0.59
CA SER A 16 -7.42 16.42 -0.47
C SER A 16 -6.68 15.09 -0.60
N ALA A 17 -6.62 14.54 -1.81
CA ALA A 17 -6.08 13.19 -2.04
C ALA A 17 -4.62 13.03 -1.56
N SER A 18 -3.93 14.13 -1.21
CA SER A 18 -2.58 14.14 -0.65
C SER A 18 -2.51 13.81 0.85
N GLN A 19 -3.55 14.07 1.65
CA GLN A 19 -3.43 14.00 3.11
C GLN A 19 -3.58 12.57 3.66
N LYS A 20 -4.35 11.70 3.00
CA LYS A 20 -4.57 10.31 3.43
C LYS A 20 -3.40 9.36 3.15
N GLY A 21 -2.55 9.70 2.18
CA GLY A 21 -1.34 8.92 1.93
C GLY A 21 -0.27 9.14 3.00
N PHE A 22 -0.22 10.35 3.57
CA PHE A 22 0.89 10.80 4.40
C PHE A 22 0.90 10.19 5.82
N GLU A 23 -0.27 10.05 6.45
CA GLU A 23 -0.37 9.49 7.81
C GLU A 23 -0.02 7.99 7.85
N GLY A 24 -0.43 7.23 6.83
CA GLY A 24 -0.07 5.81 6.71
C GLY A 24 1.40 5.58 6.39
N LEU A 25 2.00 6.43 5.56
CA LEU A 25 3.44 6.38 5.25
C LEU A 25 4.30 6.65 6.48
N CYS A 26 3.87 7.55 7.36
CA CYS A 26 4.59 7.87 8.60
C CYS A 26 4.61 6.67 9.56
N GLN A 27 3.51 5.92 9.68
CA GLN A 27 3.43 4.75 10.55
C GLN A 27 4.24 3.55 10.05
N THR A 28 4.16 3.23 8.75
CA THR A 28 4.99 2.16 8.18
C THR A 28 6.46 2.53 8.20
N GLY A 29 6.79 3.79 7.91
CA GLY A 29 8.14 4.33 8.04
C GLY A 29 8.68 4.23 9.47
N LEU A 30 7.87 4.59 10.48
CA LEU A 30 8.25 4.50 11.89
C LEU A 30 8.42 3.05 12.34
N ALA A 31 7.50 2.14 11.99
CA ALA A 31 7.60 0.73 12.38
C ALA A 31 8.81 0.02 11.73
N ILE A 32 9.07 0.33 10.46
CA ILE A 32 10.28 -0.14 9.77
C ILE A 32 11.50 0.45 10.46
N PHE A 33 11.57 1.77 10.66
CA PHE A 33 12.69 2.44 11.35
C PHE A 33 12.97 1.82 12.73
N THR A 34 11.94 1.56 13.53
CA THR A 34 12.03 0.90 14.84
C THR A 34 12.56 -0.53 14.73
N ALA A 35 12.07 -1.33 13.78
CA ALA A 35 12.55 -2.70 13.57
C ALA A 35 14.03 -2.75 13.17
N LEU A 36 14.49 -1.76 12.43
CA LEU A 36 15.87 -1.64 11.97
C LEU A 36 16.80 -1.13 13.05
N TYR A 37 16.33 -0.20 13.88
CA TYR A 37 17.09 0.28 15.02
C TYR A 37 17.18 -0.81 16.09
N ALA A 38 16.06 -1.50 16.40
CA ALA A 38 15.91 -2.58 17.40
C ALA A 38 16.69 -3.87 17.17
N TRP A 39 17.42 -3.96 16.07
CA TRP A 39 18.30 -5.09 15.82
C TRP A 39 19.73 -4.71 16.26
N PRO A 40 20.19 -5.10 17.48
CA PRO A 40 21.51 -4.70 17.91
C PRO A 40 22.58 -5.36 17.03
N PRO A 41 23.59 -4.62 16.56
CA PRO A 41 24.73 -5.22 15.94
C PRO A 41 25.53 -5.95 17.04
N THR A 42 25.80 -7.22 16.79
CA THR A 42 26.81 -8.06 17.44
C THR A 42 26.56 -8.45 18.89
N ARG A 43 26.54 -9.78 19.09
CA ARG A 43 26.85 -10.44 20.36
C ARG A 43 28.15 -9.84 20.91
N SER A 44 28.08 -9.03 21.96
CA SER A 44 29.27 -8.87 22.80
C SER A 44 29.47 -10.22 23.50
N LEU A 45 30.61 -10.86 23.24
CA LEU A 45 30.97 -12.16 23.84
C LEU A 45 31.13 -12.09 25.37
N THR A 46 30.97 -10.89 25.93
CA THR A 46 31.14 -10.56 27.35
C THR A 46 29.83 -10.48 28.13
N GLU A 47 28.68 -10.67 27.50
CA GLU A 47 27.39 -10.58 28.21
C GLU A 47 27.07 -11.83 29.04
N SER A 48 26.83 -11.59 30.33
CA SER A 48 26.37 -12.58 31.31
C SER A 48 25.19 -13.41 30.77
N PRO A 49 25.19 -14.74 30.94
CA PRO A 49 24.14 -15.63 30.42
C PRO A 49 22.72 -15.27 30.89
N GLU A 50 22.58 -14.64 32.06
CA GLU A 50 21.28 -14.21 32.60
C GLU A 50 20.63 -13.05 31.81
N ASN A 51 21.44 -12.16 31.23
CA ASN A 51 20.96 -11.06 30.38
C ASN A 51 20.69 -11.48 28.93
N ARG A 52 21.00 -12.74 28.57
CA ARG A 52 20.87 -13.25 27.21
C ARG A 52 19.41 -13.61 26.87
N GLU A 53 18.62 -14.03 27.86
CA GLU A 53 17.28 -14.60 27.62
C GLU A 53 16.22 -13.54 27.30
N THR A 54 16.31 -12.33 27.88
CA THR A 54 15.28 -11.30 27.74
C THR A 54 15.44 -10.38 26.52
N ARG A 55 16.64 -10.29 25.93
CA ARG A 55 16.87 -9.51 24.70
C ARG A 55 16.30 -10.15 23.43
N HIS A 56 15.85 -11.39 23.52
CA HIS A 56 15.47 -12.12 22.33
C HIS A 56 14.20 -11.60 21.65
N TYR A 57 13.24 -11.01 22.36
CA TYR A 57 11.90 -10.79 21.78
C TYR A 57 11.68 -9.43 21.10
N LEU A 58 12.40 -8.38 21.51
CA LEU A 58 12.23 -7.01 21.01
C LEU A 58 12.31 -6.88 19.47
N PRO A 59 13.30 -7.49 18.79
CA PRO A 59 13.43 -7.35 17.35
C PRO A 59 12.26 -8.06 16.64
N TYR A 60 11.81 -9.20 17.14
CA TYR A 60 10.67 -9.92 16.58
C TYR A 60 9.37 -9.13 16.71
N PHE A 61 9.12 -8.50 17.85
CA PHE A 61 7.92 -7.67 18.04
C PHE A 61 7.89 -6.50 17.07
N SER A 62 9.04 -5.85 16.87
CA SER A 62 9.14 -4.72 15.94
C SER A 62 8.92 -5.17 14.48
N VAL A 63 9.48 -6.32 14.08
CA VAL A 63 9.24 -6.91 12.75
C VAL A 63 7.76 -7.30 12.57
N VAL A 64 7.13 -7.92 13.57
CA VAL A 64 5.70 -8.26 13.55
C VAL A 64 4.86 -6.98 13.41
N GLY A 65 5.16 -5.94 14.19
CA GLY A 65 4.50 -4.64 14.09
C GLY A 65 4.63 -4.01 12.71
N ALA A 66 5.81 -4.07 12.09
CA ALA A 66 6.06 -3.56 10.75
C ALA A 66 5.25 -4.33 9.68
N ILE A 67 5.27 -5.67 9.73
CA ILE A 67 4.48 -6.51 8.81
C ILE A 67 2.99 -6.21 8.97
N LEU A 68 2.50 -6.15 10.21
CA LEU A 68 1.10 -5.85 10.50
C LEU A 68 0.71 -4.45 10.03
N ALA A 69 1.60 -3.46 10.14
CA ALA A 69 1.42 -2.12 9.59
C ALA A 69 1.24 -2.16 8.07
N CYS A 70 2.13 -2.85 7.36
CA CYS A 70 2.04 -3.03 5.91
C CYS A 70 0.72 -3.69 5.49
N LEU A 71 0.36 -4.82 6.14
CA LEU A 71 -0.89 -5.53 5.84
C LEU A 71 -2.12 -4.67 6.14
N THR A 72 -2.10 -3.96 7.27
CA THR A 72 -3.19 -3.07 7.68
C THR A 72 -3.42 -1.97 6.66
N TRP A 73 -2.34 -1.33 6.24
CA TRP A 73 -2.39 -0.27 5.23
C TRP A 73 -2.89 -0.81 3.89
N THR A 74 -2.36 -1.96 3.47
CA THR A 74 -2.74 -2.64 2.23
C THR A 74 -4.23 -2.89 2.17
N TRP A 75 -4.72 -3.55 3.21
CA TRP A 75 -6.08 -4.00 3.26
C TRP A 75 -7.05 -2.83 3.40
N THR A 76 -6.70 -1.82 4.19
CA THR A 76 -7.49 -0.59 4.30
C THR A 76 -7.59 0.13 2.96
N SER A 77 -6.51 0.18 2.18
CA SER A 77 -6.52 0.75 0.82
C SER A 77 -7.43 -0.01 -0.14
N VAL A 78 -7.43 -1.34 -0.07
CA VAL A 78 -8.34 -2.19 -0.84
C VAL A 78 -9.80 -1.90 -0.44
N LEU A 79 -10.13 -1.94 0.85
CA LEU A 79 -11.49 -1.65 1.35
C LEU A 79 -11.97 -0.27 0.90
N LEU A 80 -11.13 0.77 1.03
CA LEU A 80 -11.46 2.13 0.59
C LEU A 80 -11.72 2.22 -0.92
N SER A 81 -10.98 1.47 -1.75
CA SER A 81 -11.19 1.42 -3.19
C SER A 81 -12.58 0.86 -3.55
N TYR A 82 -13.00 -0.20 -2.86
CA TYR A 82 -14.32 -0.83 -3.06
C TYR A 82 -15.47 -0.02 -2.47
N ASN A 83 -15.30 0.65 -1.33
CA ASN A 83 -16.33 1.51 -0.72
C ASN A 83 -16.72 2.70 -1.64
N ASN A 84 -15.82 3.12 -2.53
CA ASN A 84 -16.10 4.15 -3.54
C ASN A 84 -16.95 3.66 -4.72
N LYS A 85 -17.43 2.41 -4.71
CA LYS A 85 -18.33 1.82 -5.72
C LYS A 85 -19.60 1.29 -5.05
N PRO A 86 -20.50 2.15 -4.55
CA PRO A 86 -21.68 1.71 -3.79
C PRO A 86 -22.71 0.90 -4.62
N VAL A 87 -22.61 0.90 -5.94
CA VAL A 87 -23.52 0.19 -6.88
C VAL A 87 -22.85 -1.06 -7.48
N SER A 88 -21.74 -1.52 -6.88
CA SER A 88 -21.05 -2.72 -7.34
C SER A 88 -21.59 -3.94 -6.61
N ASP A 89 -22.05 -4.96 -7.34
CA ASP A 89 -22.49 -6.26 -6.80
C ASP A 89 -21.35 -7.08 -6.16
N HIS A 90 -20.12 -6.57 -6.25
CA HIS A 90 -18.95 -7.21 -5.66
C HIS A 90 -19.09 -7.35 -4.13
N LYS A 91 -18.89 -8.56 -3.61
CA LYS A 91 -19.04 -8.89 -2.18
C LYS A 91 -18.27 -7.95 -1.24
N LEU A 92 -17.08 -7.50 -1.65
CA LEU A 92 -16.24 -6.55 -0.88
C LEU A 92 -16.85 -5.15 -0.74
N ALA A 93 -17.85 -4.76 -1.53
CA ALA A 93 -18.54 -3.48 -1.37
C ALA A 93 -19.54 -3.48 -0.20
N PHE A 94 -19.92 -4.66 0.31
CA PHE A 94 -20.84 -4.79 1.43
C PHE A 94 -20.20 -4.34 2.76
N ALA A 95 -21.04 -3.92 3.70
CA ALA A 95 -20.61 -3.46 5.02
C ALA A 95 -19.98 -4.58 5.87
N LEU A 96 -20.40 -5.83 5.68
CA LEU A 96 -19.94 -6.97 6.49
C LEU A 96 -18.43 -7.23 6.34
N PRO A 97 -17.84 -7.35 5.12
CA PRO A 97 -16.39 -7.46 4.98
C PRO A 97 -15.61 -6.33 5.64
N HIS A 98 -16.09 -5.09 5.54
CA HIS A 98 -15.44 -3.94 6.18
C HIS A 98 -15.46 -4.08 7.70
N PHE A 99 -16.61 -4.44 8.28
CA PHE A 99 -16.75 -4.66 9.72
C PHE A 99 -15.79 -5.76 10.22
N VAL A 100 -15.85 -6.95 9.60
CA VAL A 100 -15.01 -8.10 10.00
C VAL A 100 -13.53 -7.75 9.91
N SER A 101 -13.14 -7.03 8.86
CA SER A 101 -11.77 -6.59 8.65
C SER A 101 -11.26 -5.65 9.74
N PHE A 102 -12.02 -4.60 10.06
CA PHE A 102 -11.62 -3.64 11.10
C PHE A 102 -11.67 -4.27 12.49
N ALA A 103 -12.60 -5.19 12.75
CA ALA A 103 -12.65 -5.95 14.00
C ALA A 103 -11.40 -6.85 14.16
N ALA A 104 -11.00 -7.56 13.10
CA ALA A 104 -9.78 -8.37 13.10
C ALA A 104 -8.53 -7.50 13.29
N MET A 105 -8.45 -6.35 12.61
CA MET A 105 -7.35 -5.40 12.80
C MET A 105 -7.28 -4.86 14.22
N ALA A 106 -8.42 -4.53 14.82
CA ALA A 106 -8.47 -4.09 16.21
C ALA A 106 -7.86 -5.15 17.14
N ALA A 107 -8.27 -6.41 17.02
CA ALA A 107 -7.70 -7.49 17.82
C ALA A 107 -6.18 -7.64 17.64
N LEU A 108 -5.69 -7.57 16.39
CA LEU A 108 -4.27 -7.68 16.09
C LEU A 108 -3.45 -6.50 16.67
N TRP A 109 -3.92 -5.27 16.49
CA TRP A 109 -3.24 -4.09 17.04
C TRP A 109 -3.28 -4.03 18.55
N PHE A 110 -4.34 -4.55 19.17
CA PHE A 110 -4.40 -4.70 20.62
C PHE A 110 -3.34 -5.68 21.13
N ALA A 111 -3.16 -6.81 20.45
CA ALA A 111 -2.11 -7.77 20.79
C ALA A 111 -0.71 -7.14 20.66
N VAL A 112 -0.44 -6.39 19.58
CA VAL A 112 0.84 -5.68 19.38
C VAL A 112 1.06 -4.61 20.46
N ALA A 113 0.01 -3.89 20.85
CA ALA A 113 0.09 -2.93 21.96
C ALA A 113 0.47 -3.62 23.27
N ILE A 114 -0.16 -4.76 23.61
CA ILE A 114 0.18 -5.54 24.81
C ILE A 114 1.63 -6.02 24.75
N MET A 115 2.09 -6.54 23.61
CA MET A 115 3.46 -7.02 23.44
C MET A 115 4.48 -5.91 23.71
N HIS A 116 4.34 -4.74 23.08
CA HIS A 116 5.27 -3.62 23.30
C HIS A 116 5.17 -3.01 24.70
N LEU A 117 3.96 -2.80 25.23
CA LEU A 117 3.79 -2.19 26.56
C LEU A 117 4.29 -3.11 27.68
N THR A 118 4.11 -4.42 27.54
CA THR A 118 4.66 -5.41 28.49
C THR A 118 6.18 -5.38 28.44
N ASN A 119 6.77 -5.29 27.25
CA ASN A 119 8.21 -5.22 27.08
C ASN A 119 8.80 -3.88 27.54
N THR A 120 8.06 -2.78 27.42
CA THR A 120 8.50 -1.43 27.80
C THR A 120 8.97 -1.39 29.24
N ARG A 121 8.21 -1.99 30.18
CA ARG A 121 8.60 -2.04 31.59
C ARG A 121 9.97 -2.69 31.77
N HIS A 122 10.18 -3.84 31.13
CA HIS A 122 11.43 -4.58 31.18
C HIS A 122 12.60 -3.79 30.56
N THR A 123 12.37 -3.14 29.41
CA THR A 123 13.36 -2.31 28.72
C THR A 123 13.77 -1.09 29.54
N CYS A 124 12.81 -0.44 30.20
CA CYS A 124 13.04 0.77 30.99
C CYS A 124 13.71 0.48 32.35
N GLU A 125 13.32 -0.60 33.04
CA GLU A 125 13.84 -0.94 34.37
C GLU A 125 15.26 -1.53 34.31
N ASN A 126 15.57 -2.36 33.30
CA ASN A 126 16.85 -3.08 33.22
C ASN A 126 17.94 -2.36 32.43
N GLY A 127 17.69 -1.12 31.98
CA GLY A 127 18.70 -0.32 31.28
C GLY A 127 19.23 -0.98 30.01
N MET A 128 18.36 -1.59 29.19
CA MET A 128 18.79 -2.29 27.98
C MET A 128 19.36 -1.31 26.93
N GLY A 129 20.67 -1.41 26.66
CA GLY A 129 21.37 -0.69 25.60
C GLY A 129 22.85 -0.43 25.93
N PRO A 130 23.70 -0.12 24.93
CA PRO A 130 25.03 0.42 25.21
C PRO A 130 24.91 1.68 26.06
N GLU A 131 25.87 1.90 26.97
CA GLU A 131 25.83 2.95 27.99
C GLU A 131 25.31 4.29 27.42
N GLY A 132 24.22 4.81 28.01
CA GLY A 132 23.61 6.07 27.61
C GLY A 132 22.46 6.00 26.60
N THR A 133 22.14 4.84 26.02
CA THR A 133 21.05 4.72 25.00
C THR A 133 19.75 4.08 25.49
N TYR A 134 19.69 3.56 26.72
CA TYR A 134 18.52 2.84 27.24
C TYR A 134 17.22 3.66 27.28
N TRP A 135 17.32 4.98 27.51
CA TRP A 135 16.17 5.88 27.46
C TRP A 135 15.52 5.92 26.06
N THR A 136 16.34 5.85 25.01
CA THR A 136 15.87 5.84 23.62
C THR A 136 15.09 4.55 23.34
N TRP A 137 15.56 3.42 23.84
CA TRP A 137 14.90 2.12 23.70
C TRP A 137 13.57 2.04 24.44
N CYS A 138 13.59 2.47 25.70
CA CYS A 138 12.40 2.62 26.53
C CYS A 138 11.35 3.53 25.85
N GLY A 139 11.77 4.70 25.38
CA GLY A 139 10.90 5.64 24.69
C GLY A 139 10.35 5.10 23.37
N MET A 140 11.15 4.33 22.62
CA MET A 140 10.76 3.73 21.35
C MET A 140 9.70 2.63 21.56
N ASP A 141 9.92 1.72 22.51
CA ASP A 141 8.94 0.68 22.89
C ASP A 141 7.62 1.30 23.38
N ALA A 142 7.72 2.30 24.27
CA ALA A 142 6.55 3.03 24.76
C ALA A 142 5.78 3.71 23.62
N SER A 143 6.50 4.33 22.68
CA SER A 143 5.91 4.99 21.51
C SER A 143 5.23 3.99 20.59
N MET A 144 5.87 2.85 20.29
CA MET A 144 5.29 1.77 19.48
C MET A 144 4.05 1.16 20.13
N GLY A 145 4.09 0.92 21.44
CA GLY A 145 2.93 0.49 22.22
C GLY A 145 1.80 1.50 22.17
N GLY A 146 2.09 2.79 22.35
CA GLY A 146 1.12 3.88 22.26
C GLY A 146 0.49 4.02 20.87
N VAL A 147 1.29 3.96 19.80
CA VAL A 147 0.79 3.98 18.41
C VAL A 147 -0.09 2.77 18.13
N SER A 148 0.32 1.59 18.57
CA SER A 148 -0.46 0.35 18.39
C SER A 148 -1.81 0.43 19.13
N LEU A 149 -1.82 1.00 20.34
CA LEU A 149 -3.05 1.23 21.09
C LEU A 149 -3.98 2.24 20.39
N ALA A 150 -3.42 3.33 19.85
CA ALA A 150 -4.19 4.30 19.06
C ALA A 150 -4.81 3.64 17.81
N LEU A 151 -4.06 2.80 17.11
CA LEU A 151 -4.55 2.03 15.96
C LEU A 151 -5.66 1.04 16.34
N PHE A 152 -5.52 0.36 17.48
CA PHE A 152 -6.59 -0.47 18.03
C PHE A 152 -7.88 0.34 18.26
N LEU A 153 -7.78 1.51 18.90
CA LEU A 153 -8.95 2.36 19.16
C LEU A 153 -9.60 2.86 17.88
N LEU A 154 -8.80 3.27 16.89
CA LEU A 154 -9.28 3.71 15.59
C LEU A 154 -9.98 2.58 14.82
N ALA A 155 -9.38 1.39 14.78
CA ALA A 155 -9.96 0.21 14.13
C ALA A 155 -11.27 -0.23 14.81
N SER A 156 -11.29 -0.23 16.15
CA SER A 156 -12.48 -0.51 16.95
C SER A 156 -13.59 0.50 16.70
N GLY A 157 -13.25 1.79 16.67
CA GLY A 157 -14.17 2.87 16.35
C GLY A 157 -14.75 2.71 14.95
N ALA A 158 -13.91 2.43 13.94
CA ALA A 158 -14.35 2.17 12.58
C ALA A 158 -15.32 0.98 12.50
N ALA A 159 -14.98 -0.15 13.14
CA ALA A 159 -15.85 -1.32 13.21
C ALA A 159 -17.20 -0.99 13.88
N PHE A 160 -17.18 -0.29 15.02
CA PHE A 160 -18.40 0.14 15.72
C PHE A 160 -19.29 1.02 14.85
N TRP A 161 -18.72 2.02 14.16
CA TRP A 161 -19.48 2.90 13.27
C TRP A 161 -20.03 2.16 12.05
N ILE A 162 -19.25 1.25 11.44
CA ILE A 162 -19.72 0.41 10.34
C ILE A 162 -20.88 -0.47 10.81
N HIS A 163 -20.76 -1.11 11.97
CA HIS A 163 -21.83 -1.93 12.53
C HIS A 163 -23.09 -1.12 12.80
N ARG A 164 -22.97 0.04 13.46
CA ARG A 164 -24.11 0.92 13.76
C ARG A 164 -24.77 1.45 12.50
N THR A 165 -23.98 1.84 11.49
CA THR A 165 -24.54 2.29 10.20
C THR A 165 -25.18 1.13 9.46
N ALA A 166 -24.60 -0.06 9.48
CA ALA A 166 -25.19 -1.27 8.90
C ALA A 166 -26.51 -1.64 9.57
N GLN A 167 -26.62 -1.59 10.90
CA GLN A 167 -27.89 -1.84 11.61
C GLN A 167 -28.98 -0.82 11.23
N LYS A 168 -28.64 0.47 11.16
CA LYS A 168 -29.58 1.50 10.70
C LYS A 168 -29.95 1.37 9.22
N SER A 169 -29.05 0.80 8.42
CA SER A 169 -29.26 0.53 6.99
C SER A 169 -29.91 -0.83 6.76
N GLY A 170 -29.88 -1.74 7.72
CA GLY A 170 -30.38 -3.12 7.59
C GLY A 170 -31.90 -3.16 7.44
N THR A 171 -32.62 -2.25 8.11
CA THR A 171 -34.05 -1.98 7.81
C THR A 171 -34.27 -1.37 6.43
N LEU A 172 -33.24 -0.81 5.79
CA LEU A 172 -33.27 -0.30 4.42
C LEU A 172 -32.84 -1.37 3.41
N GLN A 173 -31.90 -2.26 3.77
CA GLN A 173 -31.35 -3.29 2.91
C GLN A 173 -32.26 -4.51 2.85
N SER A 174 -32.95 -4.85 3.95
CA SER A 174 -34.07 -5.80 3.91
C SER A 174 -35.22 -5.24 3.08
N LYS A 175 -35.55 -3.95 3.22
CA LYS A 175 -36.57 -3.26 2.40
C LYS A 175 -36.15 -3.10 0.94
N LEU A 176 -34.86 -2.89 0.65
CA LEU A 176 -34.32 -2.83 -0.70
C LEU A 176 -34.23 -4.21 -1.33
N LEU A 177 -33.90 -5.27 -0.59
CA LEU A 177 -33.98 -6.66 -1.07
C LEU A 177 -35.42 -7.11 -1.32
N GLU A 178 -36.36 -6.66 -0.47
CA GLU A 178 -37.80 -6.85 -0.65
C GLU A 178 -38.36 -6.03 -1.84
N HIS A 179 -37.75 -4.88 -2.16
CA HIS A 179 -38.12 -4.04 -3.31
C HIS A 179 -37.31 -4.35 -4.60
N ASP A 180 -36.14 -4.98 -4.50
CA ASP A 180 -35.27 -5.42 -5.63
C ASP A 180 -35.82 -6.68 -6.29
N GLY A 181 -36.67 -7.45 -5.60
CA GLY A 181 -37.51 -8.46 -6.26
C GLY A 181 -38.28 -7.86 -7.44
N ASP A 182 -38.72 -6.60 -7.32
CA ASP A 182 -39.41 -5.83 -8.36
C ASP A 182 -38.49 -4.98 -9.24
N LEU A 183 -37.29 -4.62 -8.75
CA LEU A 183 -36.33 -3.80 -9.51
C LEU A 183 -35.53 -4.61 -10.54
N SER A 184 -35.54 -5.94 -10.45
CA SER A 184 -35.04 -6.82 -11.53
C SER A 184 -35.74 -6.54 -12.88
N HIS A 185 -36.95 -5.98 -12.86
CA HIS A 185 -37.69 -5.55 -14.05
C HIS A 185 -37.28 -4.17 -14.59
N TYR A 186 -36.59 -3.34 -13.81
CA TYR A 186 -36.21 -1.96 -14.18
C TYR A 186 -34.71 -1.76 -14.43
N MET A 187 -33.85 -2.74 -14.14
CA MET A 187 -32.54 -2.82 -14.77
C MET A 187 -32.80 -3.28 -16.21
N PRO A 188 -32.77 -2.41 -17.24
CA PRO A 188 -32.92 -2.85 -18.61
C PRO A 188 -31.88 -3.94 -18.82
N SER A 189 -32.36 -5.14 -19.12
CA SER A 189 -31.57 -6.30 -19.47
C SER A 189 -30.50 -5.83 -20.43
N ARG A 190 -29.29 -5.62 -19.90
CA ARG A 190 -28.13 -5.13 -20.65
C ARG A 190 -27.54 -6.31 -21.43
N THR A 191 -28.42 -7.13 -22.02
CA THR A 191 -28.13 -8.34 -22.80
C THR A 191 -27.60 -8.01 -24.19
N GLY A 192 -27.44 -6.73 -24.53
CA GLY A 192 -26.88 -6.28 -25.80
C GLY A 192 -25.63 -5.41 -25.69
N VAL A 193 -25.11 -5.12 -24.49
CA VAL A 193 -23.85 -4.36 -24.41
C VAL A 193 -22.72 -5.33 -24.69
N LYS A 194 -22.34 -5.39 -25.98
CA LYS A 194 -21.05 -5.86 -26.45
C LYS A 194 -20.03 -5.41 -25.40
N THR A 195 -19.37 -6.37 -24.76
CA THR A 195 -18.23 -6.12 -23.90
C THR A 195 -17.24 -5.33 -24.72
N GLU A 196 -17.27 -3.99 -24.59
CA GLU A 196 -16.34 -3.13 -25.29
C GLU A 196 -14.96 -3.58 -24.88
N SER A 197 -14.28 -4.23 -25.82
CA SER A 197 -12.99 -4.81 -25.56
C SER A 197 -12.09 -3.67 -25.10
N MET A 198 -11.59 -3.79 -23.88
CA MET A 198 -10.76 -2.76 -23.25
C MET A 198 -9.69 -2.29 -24.23
N SER A 199 -9.54 -0.97 -24.39
CA SER A 199 -8.63 -0.42 -25.41
C SER A 199 -7.23 -1.05 -25.28
N PRO A 200 -6.53 -1.36 -26.39
CA PRO A 200 -5.19 -1.93 -26.33
C PRO A 200 -4.23 -1.13 -25.44
N THR A 201 -4.36 0.20 -25.44
CA THR A 201 -3.57 1.10 -24.58
C THR A 201 -3.85 0.88 -23.09
N THR A 202 -5.12 0.73 -22.71
CA THR A 202 -5.48 0.49 -21.30
C THR A 202 -4.97 -0.88 -20.85
N LYS A 203 -5.03 -1.90 -21.71
CA LYS A 203 -4.50 -3.24 -21.41
C LYS A 203 -3.00 -3.19 -21.10
N VAL A 204 -2.20 -2.57 -21.97
CA VAL A 204 -0.76 -2.44 -21.76
C VAL A 204 -0.44 -1.68 -20.46
N ARG A 205 -1.12 -0.57 -20.18
CA ARG A 205 -0.93 0.18 -18.93
C ARG A 205 -1.26 -0.66 -17.69
N THR A 206 -2.39 -1.37 -17.71
CA THR A 206 -2.79 -2.27 -16.63
C THR A 206 -1.73 -3.34 -16.39
N THR A 207 -1.24 -3.99 -17.46
CA THR A 207 -0.17 -4.98 -17.35
C THR A 207 1.10 -4.40 -16.74
N LEU A 208 1.56 -3.22 -17.19
CA LEU A 208 2.76 -2.58 -16.66
C LEU A 208 2.62 -2.21 -15.17
N TYR A 209 1.49 -1.67 -14.75
CA TYR A 209 1.23 -1.39 -13.32
C TYR A 209 1.16 -2.67 -12.49
N SER A 210 0.54 -3.73 -13.00
CA SER A 210 0.49 -5.02 -12.32
C SER A 210 1.88 -5.63 -12.15
N LEU A 211 2.77 -5.50 -13.15
CA LEU A 211 4.16 -5.93 -13.04
C LEU A 211 4.91 -5.11 -11.98
N LEU A 212 4.76 -3.77 -11.97
CA LEU A 212 5.36 -2.92 -10.93
C LEU A 212 4.90 -3.31 -9.52
N VAL A 213 3.60 -3.65 -9.36
CA VAL A 213 3.05 -4.17 -8.11
C VAL A 213 3.71 -5.50 -7.73
N ALA A 214 3.76 -6.46 -8.65
CA ALA A 214 4.30 -7.79 -8.38
C ALA A 214 5.78 -7.74 -8.00
N PHE A 215 6.60 -7.03 -8.79
CA PHE A 215 8.02 -6.88 -8.50
C PHE A 215 8.28 -6.03 -7.26
N GLY A 216 7.47 -4.99 -6.98
CA GLY A 216 7.58 -4.22 -5.75
C GLY A 216 7.33 -5.06 -4.50
N VAL A 217 6.33 -5.95 -4.54
CA VAL A 217 6.07 -6.90 -3.43
C VAL A 217 7.20 -7.94 -3.31
N CYS A 218 7.71 -8.44 -4.44
CA CYS A 218 8.83 -9.38 -4.45
C CYS A 218 10.09 -8.75 -3.83
N GLU A 219 10.43 -7.53 -4.24
CA GLU A 219 11.57 -6.77 -3.71
C GLU A 219 11.43 -6.50 -2.23
N MET A 220 10.23 -6.11 -1.78
CA MET A 220 9.96 -5.93 -0.35
C MET A 220 10.23 -7.21 0.44
N GLY A 221 9.80 -8.38 -0.07
CA GLY A 221 10.07 -9.67 0.55
C GLY A 221 11.57 -10.01 0.60
N LEU A 222 12.29 -9.84 -0.52
CA LEU A 222 13.72 -10.11 -0.60
C LEU A 222 14.54 -9.14 0.26
N ALA A 223 14.14 -7.87 0.32
CA ALA A 223 14.76 -6.85 1.15
C ALA A 223 14.55 -7.13 2.66
N ILE A 224 13.38 -7.66 3.05
CA ILE A 224 13.15 -8.16 4.41
C ILE A 224 14.06 -9.36 4.72
N VAL A 225 14.14 -10.33 3.81
CA VAL A 225 15.00 -11.52 3.98
C VAL A 225 16.47 -11.12 4.10
N THR A 226 16.94 -10.16 3.29
CA THR A 226 18.31 -9.62 3.41
C THR A 226 18.53 -8.85 4.69
N ALA A 227 17.56 -8.06 5.16
CA ALA A 227 17.67 -7.36 6.44
C ALA A 227 17.82 -8.36 7.61
N ILE A 228 17.06 -9.46 7.58
CA ILE A 228 17.09 -10.49 8.62
C ILE A 228 18.34 -11.37 8.52
N GLY A 229 18.64 -11.90 7.34
CA GLY A 229 19.79 -12.77 7.10
C GLY A 229 21.13 -12.03 7.15
N GLY A 230 21.09 -10.72 6.93
CA GLY A 230 22.23 -9.83 6.84
C GLY A 230 22.63 -9.14 8.14
N ALA A 231 22.10 -9.57 9.28
CA ALA A 231 22.24 -9.01 10.62
C ALA A 231 23.68 -8.74 11.13
N TRP A 232 24.71 -9.05 10.35
CA TRP A 232 26.11 -8.96 10.74
C TRP A 232 26.76 -7.61 10.43
N THR A 233 26.16 -6.78 9.55
CA THR A 233 26.67 -5.41 9.32
C THR A 233 25.55 -4.35 9.38
N PRO A 234 25.72 -3.25 10.14
CA PRO A 234 24.73 -2.17 10.24
C PRO A 234 24.39 -1.54 8.88
N VAL A 235 25.36 -1.56 7.97
CA VAL A 235 25.27 -1.00 6.63
C VAL A 235 24.18 -1.71 5.82
N TRP A 236 24.08 -3.04 5.91
CA TRP A 236 23.09 -3.81 5.15
C TRP A 236 21.67 -3.55 5.61
N ILE A 237 21.48 -3.41 6.92
CA ILE A 237 20.19 -3.05 7.51
C ILE A 237 19.71 -1.77 6.85
N VAL A 238 20.54 -0.71 6.81
CA VAL A 238 20.18 0.58 6.19
C VAL A 238 19.81 0.43 4.71
N PHE A 239 20.59 -0.30 3.91
CA PHE A 239 20.29 -0.45 2.48
C PHE A 239 19.03 -1.26 2.21
N SER A 240 18.84 -2.37 2.93
CA SER A 240 17.61 -3.17 2.85
C SER A 240 16.39 -2.36 3.29
N SER A 241 16.54 -1.49 4.29
CA SER A 241 15.48 -0.56 4.73
C SER A 241 15.03 0.38 3.61
N LEU A 242 16.01 0.99 2.93
CA LEU A 242 15.75 1.90 1.83
C LEU A 242 15.07 1.15 0.67
N ALA A 243 15.53 -0.06 0.36
CA ALA A 243 14.89 -0.92 -0.64
C ALA A 243 13.43 -1.26 -0.24
N ILE A 244 13.16 -1.64 1.01
CA ILE A 244 11.80 -1.88 1.52
C ILE A 244 10.94 -0.63 1.37
N LEU A 245 11.45 0.54 1.74
CA LEU A 245 10.71 1.81 1.66
C LEU A 245 10.35 2.16 0.22
N VAL A 246 11.31 2.06 -0.70
CA VAL A 246 11.09 2.37 -2.13
C VAL A 246 10.18 1.32 -2.79
N ALA A 247 10.30 0.05 -2.40
CA ALA A 247 9.39 -1.04 -2.78
C ALA A 247 7.96 -0.77 -2.35
N LEU A 248 7.75 -0.38 -1.09
CA LEU A 248 6.46 0.01 -0.54
C LEU A 248 5.88 1.20 -1.32
N LEU A 249 6.64 2.29 -1.51
CA LEU A 249 6.18 3.46 -2.28
C LEU A 249 5.82 3.10 -3.73
N THR A 250 6.59 2.22 -4.36
CA THR A 250 6.33 1.73 -5.72
C THR A 250 5.03 0.94 -5.77
N TRP A 251 4.85 0.01 -4.83
CA TRP A 251 3.66 -0.83 -4.76
C TRP A 251 2.40 0.01 -4.48
N ILE A 252 2.47 0.98 -3.55
CA ILE A 252 1.39 1.93 -3.25
C ILE A 252 1.03 2.75 -4.48
N SER A 253 2.03 3.41 -5.08
CA SER A 253 1.81 4.29 -6.23
C SER A 253 1.24 3.52 -7.41
N ALA A 254 1.81 2.36 -7.76
CA ALA A 254 1.30 1.52 -8.84
C ALA A 254 -0.14 1.03 -8.59
N SER A 255 -0.47 0.65 -7.35
CA SER A 255 -1.83 0.25 -6.98
C SER A 255 -2.84 1.39 -7.13
N VAL A 256 -2.46 2.60 -6.71
CA VAL A 256 -3.28 3.81 -6.90
C VAL A 256 -3.47 4.09 -8.39
N LEU A 257 -2.39 4.12 -9.18
CA LEU A 257 -2.45 4.36 -10.62
C LEU A 257 -3.31 3.32 -11.34
N LEU A 258 -3.22 2.04 -10.96
CA LEU A 258 -4.02 0.94 -11.49
C LEU A 258 -5.52 1.16 -11.22
N SER A 259 -5.88 1.60 -10.01
CA SER A 259 -7.27 1.86 -9.62
C SER A 259 -7.93 3.00 -10.42
N PHE A 260 -7.13 3.97 -10.85
CA PHE A 260 -7.58 5.13 -11.65
C PHE A 260 -7.49 4.89 -13.16
N ASN A 261 -6.74 3.88 -13.63
CA ASN A 261 -6.56 3.57 -15.05
C ASN A 261 -7.88 3.22 -15.77
N HIS A 262 -8.89 2.71 -15.04
CA HIS A 262 -10.20 2.35 -15.59
C HIS A 262 -11.24 3.49 -15.55
N ARG A 263 -10.88 4.71 -15.11
CA ARG A 263 -11.84 5.82 -14.92
C ARG A 263 -11.49 7.07 -15.75
N PRO A 264 -11.57 7.01 -17.09
CA PRO A 264 -11.18 8.14 -17.94
C PRO A 264 -12.07 9.38 -17.76
N TYR A 265 -13.32 9.22 -17.29
CA TYR A 265 -14.30 10.30 -17.20
C TYR A 265 -14.24 11.13 -15.90
N MET A 266 -13.36 10.78 -14.96
CA MET A 266 -13.22 11.54 -13.72
C MET A 266 -12.21 12.68 -13.93
N THR A 267 -12.63 13.93 -13.69
CA THR A 267 -11.81 15.15 -13.82
C THR A 267 -10.74 15.33 -12.73
N ARG A 268 -10.40 14.27 -11.99
CA ARG A 268 -9.43 14.35 -10.88
C ARG A 268 -8.00 14.47 -11.40
N THR A 269 -7.13 15.16 -10.66
CA THR A 269 -5.70 15.28 -11.00
C THR A 269 -5.01 13.94 -11.17
N LEU A 270 -5.42 12.91 -10.41
CA LEU A 270 -4.86 11.56 -10.46
C LEU A 270 -5.22 10.75 -11.71
N THR A 271 -6.20 11.16 -12.52
CA THR A 271 -6.51 10.48 -13.79
C THR A 271 -5.74 11.07 -14.98
N LYS A 272 -5.09 12.24 -14.78
CA LYS A 272 -4.30 12.89 -15.82
C LYS A 272 -3.06 12.05 -16.13
N ALA A 273 -2.85 11.75 -17.40
CA ALA A 273 -1.67 11.01 -17.87
C ALA A 273 -0.34 11.66 -17.44
N SER A 274 -0.30 12.99 -17.33
CA SER A 274 0.85 13.73 -16.81
C SER A 274 1.20 13.34 -15.37
N THR A 275 0.20 13.15 -14.51
CA THR A 275 0.40 12.77 -13.11
C THR A 275 0.97 11.36 -13.01
N HIS A 276 0.44 10.42 -13.80
CA HIS A 276 0.99 9.06 -13.89
C HIS A 276 2.45 9.08 -14.35
N PHE A 277 2.76 9.88 -15.38
CA PHE A 277 4.11 10.04 -15.90
C PHE A 277 5.08 10.55 -14.82
N TYR A 278 4.77 11.66 -14.15
CA TYR A 278 5.66 12.22 -13.12
C TYR A 278 5.87 11.26 -11.94
N ILE A 279 4.81 10.58 -11.47
CA ILE A 279 4.93 9.58 -10.40
C ILE A 279 5.90 8.46 -10.82
N LEU A 280 5.78 7.95 -12.05
CA LEU A 280 6.66 6.87 -12.53
C LEU A 280 8.10 7.35 -12.76
N VAL A 281 8.31 8.59 -13.20
CA VAL A 281 9.66 9.17 -13.33
C VAL A 281 10.32 9.29 -11.96
N THR A 282 9.59 9.73 -10.93
CA THR A 282 10.11 9.77 -9.57
C THR A 282 10.47 8.37 -9.07
N VAL A 283 9.58 7.40 -9.25
CA VAL A 283 9.84 5.99 -8.90
C VAL A 283 11.07 5.45 -9.64
N HIS A 284 11.23 5.77 -10.93
CA HIS A 284 12.39 5.39 -11.73
C HIS A 284 13.70 5.95 -11.18
N VAL A 285 13.75 7.24 -10.84
CA VAL A 285 14.95 7.86 -10.25
C VAL A 285 15.26 7.24 -8.89
N CYS A 286 14.25 6.98 -8.05
CA CYS A 286 14.46 6.30 -6.77
C CYS A 286 15.06 4.91 -6.94
N TRP A 287 14.56 4.11 -7.89
CA TRP A 287 15.10 2.78 -8.17
C TRP A 287 16.50 2.81 -8.76
N LEU A 288 16.85 3.82 -9.56
CA LEU A 288 18.21 4.00 -10.03
C LEU A 288 19.18 4.17 -8.86
N VAL A 289 18.83 5.02 -7.90
CA VAL A 289 19.66 5.27 -6.70
C VAL A 289 19.79 4.00 -5.86
N VAL A 290 18.67 3.33 -5.56
CA VAL A 290 18.67 2.06 -4.81
C VAL A 290 19.49 0.98 -5.52
N MET A 291 19.34 0.87 -6.84
CA MET A 291 20.12 -0.06 -7.67
C MET A 291 21.63 0.22 -7.54
N ILE A 292 22.08 1.45 -7.75
CA ILE A 292 23.51 1.81 -7.61
C ILE A 292 24.03 1.45 -6.21
N MET A 293 23.25 1.75 -5.17
CA MET A 293 23.58 1.42 -3.78
C MET A 293 23.73 -0.10 -3.58
N LEU A 294 22.76 -0.89 -4.02
CA LEU A 294 22.76 -2.36 -3.89
C LEU A 294 23.90 -3.02 -4.68
N PHE A 295 24.23 -2.54 -5.87
CA PHE A 295 25.38 -3.06 -6.63
C PHE A 295 26.71 -2.71 -5.97
N THR A 296 26.84 -1.50 -5.43
CA THR A 296 28.05 -1.10 -4.69
C THR A 296 28.26 -2.01 -3.49
N GLN A 297 27.18 -2.35 -2.77
CA GLN A 297 27.24 -3.31 -1.68
C GLN A 297 27.52 -4.74 -2.14
N THR A 298 26.88 -5.20 -3.21
CA THR A 298 27.13 -6.55 -3.75
C THR A 298 28.60 -6.70 -4.11
N ARG A 299 29.21 -5.70 -4.76
CA ARG A 299 30.65 -5.71 -5.07
C ARG A 299 31.54 -5.74 -3.82
N ALA A 300 31.22 -4.91 -2.82
CA ALA A 300 32.03 -4.83 -1.60
C ALA A 300 31.96 -6.13 -0.76
N ASN A 301 30.82 -6.82 -0.79
CA ASN A 301 30.54 -7.96 0.07
C ASN A 301 30.69 -9.32 -0.63
N CYS A 302 30.88 -9.32 -1.95
CA CYS A 302 31.13 -10.52 -2.74
C CYS A 302 32.52 -10.47 -3.37
N PRO A 303 33.59 -10.63 -2.57
CA PRO A 303 34.91 -10.86 -3.13
C PRO A 303 34.91 -12.15 -3.95
N GLU A 304 35.82 -12.22 -4.93
CA GLU A 304 36.05 -13.44 -5.71
C GLU A 304 36.25 -14.63 -4.77
N VAL A 305 35.50 -15.69 -5.02
CA VAL A 305 35.41 -16.90 -4.19
C VAL A 305 36.72 -17.68 -4.30
N GLU A 306 37.74 -17.29 -3.55
CA GLU A 306 39.00 -18.04 -3.47
C GLU A 306 39.19 -18.80 -2.15
N ASP A 307 38.33 -18.60 -1.15
CA ASP A 307 38.50 -19.21 0.17
C ASP A 307 37.34 -20.17 0.51
N PRO A 308 37.46 -21.48 0.20
CA PRO A 308 36.40 -22.47 0.43
C PRO A 308 36.05 -22.70 1.90
N ASP A 309 36.91 -22.27 2.83
CA ASP A 309 36.71 -22.43 4.28
C ASP A 309 35.89 -21.29 4.90
N ARG A 310 35.68 -20.17 4.19
CA ARG A 310 34.76 -19.11 4.63
C ARG A 310 33.35 -19.53 4.28
N GLY A 311 32.62 -20.05 5.28
CA GLY A 311 31.24 -20.51 5.15
C GLY A 311 30.33 -19.59 4.33
N MET A 312 29.25 -20.17 3.77
CA MET A 312 28.30 -19.55 2.83
C MET A 312 28.32 -18.02 2.81
N SER A 313 28.96 -17.45 1.79
CA SER A 313 28.95 -16.02 1.54
C SER A 313 27.50 -15.54 1.39
N ALA A 314 27.18 -14.36 1.90
CA ALA A 314 25.82 -13.81 1.83
C ALA A 314 25.39 -13.43 0.38
N CYS A 315 26.29 -13.59 -0.60
CA CYS A 315 26.13 -13.23 -2.00
C CYS A 315 24.90 -13.81 -2.72
N PRO A 316 24.50 -15.08 -2.49
CA PRO A 316 23.32 -15.64 -3.15
C PRO A 316 22.02 -14.90 -2.81
N ILE A 317 21.99 -14.14 -1.71
CA ILE A 317 20.81 -13.38 -1.28
C ILE A 317 20.84 -11.95 -1.87
N PHE A 318 22.03 -11.34 -2.04
CA PHE A 318 22.18 -9.98 -2.55
C PHE A 318 21.99 -9.83 -4.06
N ILE A 319 22.40 -10.86 -4.81
CA ILE A 319 22.25 -10.85 -6.27
C ILE A 319 20.77 -10.74 -6.66
N PRO A 320 19.83 -11.54 -6.11
CA PRO A 320 18.41 -11.40 -6.38
C PRO A 320 17.83 -10.00 -6.10
N VAL A 321 18.13 -9.41 -4.94
CA VAL A 321 17.66 -8.05 -4.58
C VAL A 321 18.16 -7.02 -5.58
N SER A 322 19.45 -7.07 -5.93
CA SER A 322 20.03 -6.15 -6.91
C SER A 322 19.40 -6.31 -8.30
N VAL A 323 19.15 -7.55 -8.74
CA VAL A 323 18.50 -7.85 -10.02
C VAL A 323 17.06 -7.34 -10.07
N VAL A 324 16.29 -7.55 -9.00
CA VAL A 324 14.90 -7.07 -8.94
C VAL A 324 14.84 -5.54 -8.91
N ALA A 325 15.77 -4.88 -8.20
CA ALA A 325 15.91 -3.42 -8.25
C ALA A 325 16.17 -2.90 -9.69
N VAL A 326 17.00 -3.59 -10.49
CA VAL A 326 17.21 -3.26 -11.92
C VAL A 326 15.92 -3.43 -12.71
N VAL A 327 15.19 -4.53 -12.50
CA VAL A 327 13.92 -4.78 -13.19
C VAL A 327 12.92 -3.67 -12.86
N LEU A 328 12.82 -3.24 -11.60
CA LEU A 328 11.95 -2.14 -11.19
C LEU A 328 12.37 -0.79 -11.78
N TRP A 329 13.68 -0.51 -11.85
CA TRP A 329 14.22 0.66 -12.54
C TRP A 329 13.83 0.67 -14.03
N VAL A 330 14.05 -0.43 -14.74
CA VAL A 330 13.71 -0.56 -16.17
C VAL A 330 12.20 -0.48 -16.40
N LEU A 331 11.40 -1.23 -15.64
CA LEU A 331 9.94 -1.27 -15.78
C LEU A 331 9.31 0.10 -15.55
N SER A 332 9.75 0.83 -14.51
CA SER A 332 9.24 2.17 -14.23
C SER A 332 9.60 3.16 -15.35
N GLY A 333 10.82 3.08 -15.89
CA GLY A 333 11.27 3.89 -17.03
C GLY A 333 10.50 3.60 -18.32
N VAL A 334 10.35 2.31 -18.68
CA VAL A 334 9.57 1.87 -19.85
C VAL A 334 8.11 2.30 -19.72
N THR A 335 7.52 2.17 -18.54
CA THR A 335 6.14 2.60 -18.29
C THR A 335 5.99 4.12 -18.46
N ALA A 336 6.92 4.90 -17.91
CA ALA A 336 6.94 6.35 -18.08
C ALA A 336 7.09 6.75 -19.56
N ALA A 337 8.05 6.15 -20.28
CA ALA A 337 8.28 6.40 -21.70
C ALA A 337 7.05 6.03 -22.55
N TYR A 338 6.39 4.90 -22.26
CA TYR A 338 5.16 4.49 -22.92
C TYR A 338 4.03 5.51 -22.74
N ILE A 339 3.83 5.99 -21.50
CA ILE A 339 2.80 7.01 -21.22
C ILE A 339 3.13 8.32 -21.92
N HIS A 340 4.40 8.75 -21.92
CA HIS A 340 4.85 9.96 -22.59
C HIS A 340 4.62 9.89 -24.10
N ALA A 341 5.06 8.80 -24.75
CA ALA A 341 4.88 8.59 -26.18
C ALA A 341 3.39 8.64 -26.56
N LYS A 342 2.54 7.91 -25.82
CA LYS A 342 1.09 7.91 -26.08
C LYS A 342 0.42 9.25 -25.83
N ASN A 343 0.93 10.06 -24.89
CA ASN A 343 0.41 11.41 -24.66
C ASN A 343 0.80 12.37 -25.80
N LYS A 344 1.99 12.20 -26.40
CA LYS A 344 2.48 13.00 -27.54
C LYS A 344 1.78 12.64 -28.86
N SER A 345 1.41 11.37 -29.07
CA SER A 345 0.76 10.88 -30.30
C SER A 345 -0.69 11.35 -30.52
N GLY A 346 -1.15 12.41 -29.85
CA GLY A 346 -2.38 13.12 -30.27
C GLY A 346 -3.69 12.61 -29.70
N GLY A 347 -3.68 11.77 -28.66
CA GLY A 347 -4.89 11.55 -27.87
C GLY A 347 -5.02 12.63 -26.81
N LYS A 348 -5.54 13.81 -27.14
CA LYS A 348 -6.24 14.60 -26.11
C LYS A 348 -7.23 13.61 -25.50
N LEU A 349 -6.99 13.15 -24.27
CA LEU A 349 -7.90 12.28 -23.50
C LEU A 349 -9.20 13.04 -23.12
N SER A 350 -9.54 14.06 -23.91
CA SER A 350 -10.26 15.26 -23.57
C SER A 350 -11.47 15.34 -24.48
N ALA A 351 -12.61 15.02 -23.88
CA ALA A 351 -13.89 15.68 -24.10
C ALA A 351 -14.59 15.55 -25.46
N HIS A 352 -13.94 15.09 -26.53
CA HIS A 352 -14.53 15.23 -27.87
C HIS A 352 -15.59 14.17 -28.25
N ASN A 353 -15.71 13.08 -27.50
CA ASN A 353 -16.71 12.03 -27.75
C ASN A 353 -18.00 12.18 -26.94
N ILE A 354 -18.16 13.25 -26.14
CA ILE A 354 -19.41 13.48 -25.38
C ILE A 354 -20.22 14.63 -25.98
N ALA A 355 -19.59 15.60 -26.65
CA ALA A 355 -20.30 16.70 -27.30
C ALA A 355 -20.67 16.43 -28.78
N GLY A 356 -20.32 15.26 -29.33
CA GLY A 356 -20.42 14.99 -30.77
C GLY A 356 -21.63 14.16 -31.22
N ASP A 357 -22.41 13.58 -30.30
CA ASP A 357 -23.53 12.71 -30.68
C ASP A 357 -24.91 13.23 -30.22
N GLU A 358 -24.96 14.04 -29.16
CA GLU A 358 -26.24 14.64 -28.72
C GLU A 358 -26.70 15.78 -29.63
N ASP A 359 -25.80 16.63 -30.15
CA ASP A 359 -26.20 17.73 -31.04
C ASP A 359 -26.52 17.27 -32.47
N THR A 360 -25.95 16.14 -32.92
CA THR A 360 -26.18 15.63 -34.27
C THR A 360 -27.54 14.94 -34.40
N ASP A 361 -28.01 14.25 -33.35
CA ASP A 361 -29.34 13.65 -33.35
C ASP A 361 -30.45 14.65 -32.96
N LEU A 362 -30.16 15.70 -32.18
CA LEU A 362 -31.10 16.81 -31.98
C LEU A 362 -31.33 17.59 -33.29
N ASN A 363 -30.28 17.88 -34.07
CA ASN A 363 -30.44 18.51 -35.38
C ASN A 363 -31.09 17.59 -36.42
N ARG A 364 -30.85 16.28 -36.35
CA ARG A 364 -31.46 15.31 -37.27
C ARG A 364 -32.94 15.05 -36.96
N SER A 365 -33.38 15.21 -35.71
CA SER A 365 -34.81 15.20 -35.35
C SER A 365 -35.53 16.51 -35.71
N LEU A 366 -34.88 17.67 -35.52
CA LEU A 366 -35.42 18.98 -35.93
C LEU A 366 -35.55 19.12 -37.46
N THR A 367 -34.63 18.57 -38.25
CA THR A 367 -34.73 18.57 -39.72
C THR A 367 -35.72 17.54 -40.28
N ARG A 368 -36.09 16.51 -39.52
CA ARG A 368 -37.09 15.52 -39.94
C ARG A 368 -38.53 16.01 -39.71
N ASN A 369 -38.75 16.89 -38.73
CA ASN A 369 -40.07 17.49 -38.46
C ASN A 369 -40.41 18.74 -39.28
N THR A 370 -39.49 19.27 -40.08
CA THR A 370 -39.73 20.44 -40.95
C THR A 370 -40.09 20.07 -42.40
N LYS A 371 -40.25 18.76 -42.69
CA LYS A 371 -40.62 18.24 -44.02
C LYS A 371 -41.95 17.48 -44.06
N ALA A 372 -42.75 17.55 -43.00
CA ALA A 372 -44.16 17.14 -42.99
C ALA A 372 -44.99 18.40 -42.74
#